data_AF-A0A645JLS1-F1
#
_entry.id   AF-A0A645JLS1-F1
#
_cell.length_a   1.000
_cell.length_b   1.000
_cell.length_c   1.000
_cell.angle_alpha   90.00
_cell.angle_beta   90.00
_cell.angle_gamma   90.00
#
_symmetry.space_group_name_H-M   'P 1'
#
loop_
_entity.id
_entity.type
_entity.pdbx_description
1 polymer ?
#
loop_
_entity_poly.entity_id
_entity_poly.type
_entity_poly.pdbx_seq_one_letter_code
_entity_poly.pdbx_strand_id
1 'polypeptide(L)'
;MLYGGEMKTMMPRLQSQNYPGMEVIRPMYKVREKDILAWRDYNHLTFLNCACRFTENCALGDGGGGKRAEVKALIARMAQNNPLIEANIFRSCHDVNLKTVVGYIQDGVHHPYDEAFERR
;
A
#
# COMPACT_ATOMS: atom_id res chain seq x y z
N MET A 1 5.52 -1.91 -6.30
CA MET A 1 5.89 -3.26 -6.80
C MET A 1 5.44 -3.45 -8.24
N LEU A 2 4.16 -3.72 -8.52
CA LEU A 2 3.71 -4.11 -9.87
C LEU A 2 3.93 -3.05 -10.96
N TYR A 3 3.59 -1.78 -10.70
CA TYR A 3 3.75 -0.70 -11.69
C TYR A 3 4.92 0.24 -11.39
N GLY A 4 5.35 0.29 -10.12
CA GLY A 4 6.41 1.20 -9.66
C GLY A 4 7.82 0.59 -9.66
N GLY A 5 7.99 -0.70 -9.99
CA GLY A 5 9.30 -1.36 -10.06
C GLY A 5 10.04 -1.54 -8.71
N GLU A 6 9.44 -1.10 -7.60
CA GLU A 6 10.10 -1.09 -6.29
C GLU A 6 9.17 -1.60 -5.16
N MET A 7 9.77 -2.13 -4.10
CA MET A 7 9.05 -2.50 -2.89
C MET A 7 9.04 -1.31 -1.91
N LYS A 8 7.97 -0.51 -1.95
CA LYS A 8 7.74 0.60 -1.02
C LYS A 8 6.49 0.36 -0.20
N THR A 9 6.55 0.75 1.07
CA THR A 9 5.49 0.54 2.05
C THR A 9 5.06 1.89 2.63
N MET A 10 3.83 1.96 3.13
CA MET A 10 3.40 3.14 3.90
C MET A 10 3.81 2.96 5.36
N MET A 11 4.66 3.84 5.88
CA MET A 11 5.07 3.80 7.29
C MET A 11 3.89 4.09 8.23
N PRO A 12 3.72 3.41 9.38
CA PRO A 12 2.59 3.67 10.27
C PRO A 12 2.67 5.03 10.99
N ARG A 13 3.88 5.59 11.13
CA ARG A 13 4.18 6.86 11.80
C ARG A 13 5.35 7.54 11.07
N LEU A 14 5.24 8.84 10.79
CA LEU A 14 6.30 9.62 10.12
C LEU A 14 6.16 11.12 10.42
N GLN A 15 7.29 11.82 10.45
CA GLN A 15 7.32 13.28 10.53
C GLN A 15 6.82 13.90 9.22
N SER A 16 6.04 14.97 9.32
CA SER A 16 5.55 15.72 8.15
C SER A 16 6.71 16.46 7.48
N GLN A 17 6.87 16.26 6.17
CA GLN A 17 7.88 16.97 5.37
C GLN A 17 7.49 18.44 5.14
N ASN A 18 6.19 18.75 5.19
CA ASN A 18 5.66 20.07 4.85
C ASN A 18 5.38 20.94 6.07
N TYR A 19 5.28 20.35 7.27
CA TYR A 19 4.86 21.03 8.49
C TYR A 19 5.79 20.66 9.66
N PRO A 20 6.77 21.50 10.01
CA PRO A 20 7.70 21.24 11.11
C PRO A 20 6.96 20.99 12.44
N GLY A 21 7.39 19.96 13.17
CA GLY A 21 6.79 19.57 14.45
C GLY A 21 5.48 18.77 14.34
N MET A 22 4.97 18.53 13.12
CA MET A 22 3.79 17.70 12.89
C MET A 22 4.17 16.26 12.58
N GLU A 23 3.43 15.33 13.18
CA GLU A 23 3.56 13.91 12.92
C GLU A 23 2.30 13.33 12.29
N VAL A 24 2.48 12.49 11.28
CA VAL A 24 1.41 11.75 10.64
C VAL A 24 1.40 10.34 11.23
N ILE A 25 0.27 9.96 11.82
CA ILE A 25 0.00 8.58 12.25
C ILE A 25 -1.07 7.96 11.35
N ARG A 26 -0.97 6.64 11.14
CA ARG A 26 -1.95 5.84 10.39
C ARG A 26 -2.60 4.82 11.33
N PRO A 27 -3.60 5.19 12.15
CA PRO A 27 -4.16 4.32 13.19
C PRO A 27 -4.76 3.02 12.64
N MET A 28 -5.29 3.07 11.42
CA MET A 28 -5.92 1.94 10.75
C MET A 28 -4.94 1.07 9.94
N TYR A 29 -3.62 1.17 10.16
CA TYR A 29 -2.60 0.49 9.35
C TYR A 29 -2.79 -1.03 9.24
N LYS A 30 -3.33 -1.67 10.28
CA LYS A 30 -3.59 -3.12 10.34
C LYS A 30 -5.06 -3.50 10.13
N VAL A 31 -5.95 -2.54 9.86
CA VAL A 31 -7.39 -2.78 9.69
C VAL A 31 -7.68 -3.04 8.23
N ARG A 32 -8.44 -4.11 7.91
CA ARG A 32 -8.82 -4.38 6.52
C ARG A 32 -9.96 -3.48 6.11
N GLU A 33 -10.00 -3.14 4.82
CA GLU A 33 -11.06 -2.30 4.24
C GLU A 33 -12.46 -2.90 4.45
N LYS A 34 -12.60 -4.22 4.33
CA LYS A 34 -13.88 -4.91 4.58
C LYS A 34 -14.41 -4.68 6.00
N ASP A 35 -13.52 -4.56 6.98
CA ASP A 35 -13.91 -4.36 8.38
C ASP A 35 -14.37 -2.92 8.61
N ILE A 36 -13.74 -1.96 7.91
CA ILE A 36 -14.17 -0.54 7.91
C ILE A 36 -15.56 -0.40 7.27
N LEU A 37 -15.79 -1.09 6.14
CA LEU A 37 -17.10 -1.10 5.48
C LEU A 37 -18.18 -1.74 6.35
N ALA A 38 -17.89 -2.88 6.97
CA ALA A 38 -18.82 -3.54 7.90
C ALA A 38 -19.15 -2.65 9.11
N TRP A 39 -18.14 -1.97 9.68
CA TRP A 39 -18.36 -1.02 10.77
C TRP A 39 -19.22 0.18 10.33
N ARG A 40 -18.98 0.74 9.13
CA ARG A 40 -19.82 1.80 8.56
C ARG A 40 -21.29 1.35 8.47
N ASP A 41 -21.52 0.18 7.90
CA ASP A 41 -22.87 -0.34 7.62
C ASP A 41 -23.61 -0.65 8.91
N TYR A 42 -22.92 -1.24 9.89
CA TYR A 42 -23.45 -1.50 11.22
C TYR A 42 -23.90 -0.21 11.94
N ASN A 43 -23.19 0.90 11.72
CA ASN A 43 -23.51 2.19 12.33
C ASN A 43 -24.40 3.09 11.44
N HIS A 44 -24.92 2.56 10.32
CA HIS A 44 -25.76 3.31 9.37
C HIS A 44 -25.13 4.63 8.88
N LEU A 45 -23.80 4.62 8.68
CA LEU A 45 -23.06 5.81 8.26
C LEU A 45 -23.01 5.94 6.73
N THR A 46 -23.25 7.15 6.23
CA THR A 46 -23.06 7.50 4.82
C THR A 46 -21.92 8.50 4.70
N PHE A 47 -20.86 8.13 3.99
CA PHE A 47 -19.73 9.01 3.73
C PHE A 47 -19.85 9.69 2.37
N LEU A 48 -19.41 10.95 2.30
CA LEU A 48 -19.31 11.68 1.05
C LEU A 48 -18.19 11.07 0.19
N ASN A 49 -18.47 10.93 -1.11
CA ASN A 49 -17.42 10.65 -2.08
C ASN A 49 -16.45 11.83 -2.15
N CYS A 50 -15.17 11.56 -2.44
CA CYS A 50 -14.19 12.62 -2.64
C CYS A 50 -14.65 13.53 -3.78
N ALA A 51 -14.69 14.85 -3.55
CA ALA A 51 -15.07 15.86 -4.54
C ALA A 51 -14.03 16.09 -5.64
N CYS A 52 -13.14 15.12 -5.88
CA CYS A 52 -12.18 15.23 -6.96
C CYS A 52 -12.80 14.78 -8.28
N ARG A 53 -12.50 15.51 -9.35
CA ARG A 53 -12.95 15.21 -10.73
C ARG A 53 -12.62 13.78 -11.16
N PHE A 54 -11.56 13.19 -10.61
CA PHE A 54 -11.21 11.79 -10.84
C PHE A 54 -12.29 10.84 -10.29
N THR A 55 -12.77 11.07 -9.06
CA THR A 55 -13.82 10.26 -8.44
C THR A 55 -15.16 10.44 -9.18
N GLU A 56 -15.48 11.65 -9.63
CA GLU A 56 -16.67 11.90 -10.47
C GLU A 56 -16.59 11.12 -11.79
N ASN A 57 -15.45 11.17 -12.50
CA ASN A 57 -15.25 10.43 -13.74
C ASN A 57 -15.32 8.91 -13.55
N CYS A 58 -14.82 8.38 -12.43
CA CYS A 58 -14.93 6.95 -12.11
C CYS A 58 -16.38 6.53 -11.80
N ALA A 59 -17.21 7.43 -11.28
CA ALA A 59 -18.62 7.15 -10.99
C ALA A 59 -19.52 7.25 -12.24
N LEU A 60 -19.12 8.00 -13.27
CA LEU A 60 -19.93 8.33 -14.44
C LEU A 60 -19.61 7.49 -15.70
N GLY A 61 -18.54 6.69 -15.72
CA GLY A 61 -18.04 6.03 -16.92
C GLY A 61 -17.99 4.49 -16.85
N ASP A 62 -18.36 3.85 -17.97
CA ASP A 62 -18.47 2.39 -18.23
C ASP A 62 -17.12 1.63 -18.27
N GLY A 63 -16.17 2.03 -17.42
CA GLY A 63 -14.81 1.47 -17.33
C GLY A 63 -14.07 1.86 -16.04
N GLY A 64 -14.83 2.18 -14.99
CA GLY A 64 -14.44 2.91 -13.77
C GLY A 64 -13.40 2.31 -12.81
N GLY A 65 -12.30 1.74 -13.32
CA GLY A 65 -11.22 1.20 -12.49
C GLY A 65 -9.91 1.96 -12.65
N GLY A 66 -9.58 2.87 -11.73
CA GLY A 66 -8.20 3.35 -11.61
C GLY A 66 -7.23 2.19 -11.29
N LYS A 67 -5.91 2.40 -11.44
CA LYS A 67 -4.90 1.35 -11.16
C LYS A 67 -5.03 0.72 -9.77
N ARG A 68 -5.53 1.47 -8.78
CA ARG A 68 -5.86 0.93 -7.45
C ARG A 68 -6.97 -0.13 -7.50
N ALA A 69 -8.03 0.09 -8.27
CA ALA A 69 -9.13 -0.86 -8.42
C ALA A 69 -8.68 -2.12 -9.17
N GLU A 70 -7.86 -1.96 -10.23
CA GLU A 70 -7.25 -3.07 -10.97
C GLU A 70 -6.42 -3.98 -10.04
N VAL A 71 -5.56 -3.40 -9.20
CA VAL A 71 -4.74 -4.16 -8.23
C VAL A 71 -5.62 -4.83 -7.16
N LYS A 72 -6.67 -4.17 -6.67
CA LYS A 72 -7.62 -4.79 -5.74
C LYS A 72 -8.30 -6.01 -6.35
N ALA A 73 -8.78 -5.90 -7.59
CA ALA A 73 -9.40 -7.01 -8.30
C ALA A 73 -8.41 -8.16 -8.55
N LEU A 74 -7.14 -7.85 -8.85
CA LEU A 74 -6.09 -8.85 -8.98
C LEU A 74 -5.86 -9.61 -7.66
N ILE A 75 -5.69 -8.89 -6.54
CA ILE A 75 -5.48 -9.51 -5.22
C ILE A 75 -6.70 -10.36 -4.83
N ALA A 76 -7.92 -9.88 -5.09
CA ALA A 76 -9.15 -10.63 -4.82
C ALA A 76 -9.21 -11.94 -5.61
N ARG A 77 -8.81 -11.94 -6.90
CA ARG A 77 -8.71 -13.17 -7.69
C ARG A 77 -7.67 -14.14 -7.12
N MET A 78 -6.51 -13.65 -6.69
CA MET A 78 -5.50 -14.51 -6.05
C MET A 78 -6.02 -15.11 -4.73
N ALA A 79 -6.83 -14.36 -3.99
CA ALA A 79 -7.38 -14.78 -2.71
C ALA A 79 -8.36 -15.96 -2.83
N GLN A 80 -8.97 -16.17 -4.01
CA GLN A 80 -9.83 -17.33 -4.28
C GLN A 80 -9.07 -18.65 -4.15
N ASN A 81 -7.79 -18.67 -4.54
CA ASN A 81 -6.94 -19.86 -4.47
C ASN A 81 -6.13 -19.92 -3.17
N ASN A 82 -5.76 -18.77 -2.60
CA ASN A 82 -5.02 -18.69 -1.35
C ASN A 82 -5.61 -17.59 -0.44
N PRO A 83 -6.45 -17.95 0.54
CA PRO A 83 -7.05 -16.99 1.47
C PRO A 83 -6.04 -16.16 2.29
N LEU A 84 -4.78 -16.61 2.39
CA LEU A 84 -3.71 -15.93 3.11
C LEU A 84 -2.94 -14.91 2.25
N ILE A 85 -3.24 -14.81 0.95
CA ILE A 85 -2.43 -14.01 0.02
C ILE A 85 -2.34 -12.53 0.42
N GLU A 86 -3.44 -11.93 0.88
CA GLU A 86 -3.46 -10.54 1.35
C GLU A 86 -2.50 -10.33 2.53
N ALA A 87 -2.54 -11.24 3.51
CA ALA A 87 -1.68 -11.19 4.69
C ALA A 87 -0.21 -11.44 4.30
N ASN A 88 0.04 -12.35 3.37
CA ASN A 88 1.39 -12.66 2.89
C ASN A 88 2.00 -11.48 2.12
N ILE A 89 1.23 -10.81 1.26
CA ILE A 89 1.67 -9.59 0.54
C ILE A 89 1.97 -8.47 1.55
N PHE A 90 1.10 -8.28 2.54
CA PHE A 90 1.34 -7.28 3.57
C PHE A 90 2.56 -7.62 4.44
N ARG A 91 2.76 -8.89 4.78
CA ARG A 91 3.88 -9.33 5.61
C ARG A 91 5.21 -9.31 4.85
N SER A 92 5.23 -9.60 3.56
CA SER A 92 6.46 -9.51 2.74
C SER A 92 7.02 -8.09 2.65
N CYS A 93 6.19 -7.08 2.92
CA CYS A 93 6.60 -5.69 3.06
C CYS A 93 7.35 -5.39 4.38
N HIS A 94 7.17 -6.23 5.40
CA HIS A 94 7.80 -6.10 6.72
C HIS A 94 9.04 -7.00 6.81
N ASP A 95 8.93 -8.23 6.30
CA ASP A 95 9.94 -9.28 6.44
C ASP A 95 10.90 -9.31 5.23
N VAL A 96 11.57 -8.19 4.94
CA VAL A 96 12.55 -8.09 3.84
C VAL A 96 13.95 -8.48 4.33
N ASN A 97 14.50 -9.57 3.78
CA ASN A 97 15.87 -10.00 4.09
C ASN A 97 16.91 -9.23 3.25
N LEU A 98 17.59 -8.27 3.85
CA LEU A 98 18.62 -7.46 3.18
C LEU A 98 19.83 -8.28 2.69
N LYS A 99 20.05 -9.51 3.19
CA LYS A 99 21.14 -10.37 2.69
C LYS A 99 20.83 -10.99 1.32
N THR A 100 19.56 -11.00 0.91
CA THR A 100 19.09 -11.68 -0.31
C THR A 100 18.55 -10.71 -1.36
N VAL A 101 18.43 -9.42 -1.06
CA VAL A 101 18.06 -8.40 -2.05
C VAL A 101 19.27 -8.01 -2.89
N VAL A 102 19.07 -7.87 -4.20
CA VAL A 102 20.15 -7.54 -5.18
C VAL A 102 20.46 -6.02 -5.20
N GLY A 103 19.66 -5.23 -4.48
CA GLY A 103 19.94 -3.83 -4.21
C GLY A 103 18.81 -3.21 -3.40
N TYR A 104 19.12 -2.12 -2.71
CA TYR A 104 18.13 -1.36 -1.93
C TYR A 104 18.48 0.13 -1.91
N ILE A 105 17.50 0.94 -1.53
CA ILE A 105 17.68 2.39 -1.34
C ILE A 105 17.60 2.67 0.15
N GLN A 106 18.63 3.31 0.69
CA GLN A 106 18.64 3.79 2.06
C GLN A 106 19.09 5.25 2.07
N ASP A 107 18.33 6.12 2.73
CA ASP A 107 18.63 7.55 2.86
C ASP A 107 18.90 8.26 1.51
N GLY A 108 18.22 7.80 0.46
CA GLY A 108 18.37 8.33 -0.91
C GLY A 108 19.55 7.76 -1.70
N VAL A 109 20.37 6.90 -1.09
CA VAL A 109 21.52 6.26 -1.71
C VAL A 109 21.14 4.86 -2.19
N HIS A 110 21.52 4.55 -3.44
CA HIS A 110 21.38 3.22 -4.00
C HIS A 110 22.57 2.34 -3.58
N HIS A 111 22.26 1.20 -2.97
CA HIS A 111 23.22 0.18 -2.58
C HIS A 111 23.05 -1.04 -3.49
N PRO A 112 23.90 -1.22 -4.51
CA PRO A 112 23.86 -2.41 -5.37
C PRO A 112 24.47 -3.63 -4.66
N TYR A 113 24.14 -4.83 -5.16
CA TYR A 113 24.68 -6.09 -4.65
C TYR A 113 26.22 -6.13 -4.60
N ASP A 114 26.90 -5.62 -5.61
CA ASP A 114 28.36 -5.72 -5.74
C ASP A 114 29.09 -5.04 -4.57
N GLU A 115 28.59 -3.88 -4.11
CA GLU A 115 29.12 -3.17 -2.93
C GLU A 115 29.01 -4.02 -1.65
N ALA A 116 27.92 -4.77 -1.51
CA ALA A 116 27.70 -5.66 -0.38
C ALA A 116 28.52 -6.96 -0.48
N PHE A 117 28.85 -7.40 -1.69
CA PHE A 117 29.67 -8.58 -1.95
C PHE A 117 31.14 -8.32 -1.61
N GLU A 118 31.69 -7.18 -2.02
CA GLU A 118 33.10 -6.81 -1.77
C GLU A 118 33.40 -6.49 -0.29
N ARG A 119 32.38 -6.18 0.51
CA ARG A 119 32.52 -5.91 1.96
C ARG A 119 32.54 -7.15 2.84
N ARG A 120 32.37 -8.35 2.27
CA ARG A 120 32.45 -9.63 2.98
C ARG A 120 33.85 -10.20 2.93
#